data_AF-A0AAD9CL02-F1
#
_entry.id   AF-A0AAD9CL02-F1
#
_cell.length_a   1.000
_cell.length_b   1.000
_cell.length_c   1.000
_cell.angle_alpha   90.00
_cell.angle_beta   90.00
_cell.angle_gamma   90.00
#
_symmetry.space_group_name_H-M   'P 1'
#
loop_
_entity.id
_entity.type
_entity.pdbx_description
1 polymer ?
#
loop_
_entity_poly.entity_id
_entity_poly.type
_entity_poly.pdbx_seq_one_letter_code
_entity_poly.pdbx_strand_id
1 'polypeptide(L)'
;MEEIAGPTQNQAETRNNEAKANLSSNPSKTESVDKPPDEPEARYNRLKLFEKVMQKSLEKLIEHASFNRFANTFHPLHKKNPQKMESIHKQFIEQLRKSIQEDISRLIEEGRLEFKMNELDKLESAAQNNTAPAWRPSGVPEKDFCSFLMPFYKKQEVYMRLELKKIQAENAALAQKVLAGRESISQTEQLISTAVDDWKTTVTEFERLTSSLGPADVFDV
;
A
#
# COMPACT_ATOMS: atom_id res chain seq x y z
N MET A 1 -0.85 42.09 13.27
CA MET A 1 0.29 43.03 13.24
C MET A 1 0.96 42.94 14.59
N GLU A 2 2.01 42.13 14.68
CA GLU A 2 3.18 42.36 15.53
C GLU A 2 4.24 41.34 15.05
N GLU A 3 5.10 41.82 14.16
CA GLU A 3 6.45 41.28 13.96
C GLU A 3 7.28 41.64 15.20
N ILE A 4 8.32 40.84 15.49
CA ILE A 4 9.72 41.31 15.49
C ILE A 4 10.67 40.10 15.71
N ALA A 5 11.48 39.87 14.67
CA ALA A 5 12.90 39.50 14.64
C ALA A 5 13.43 38.15 15.20
N GLY A 6 13.99 37.34 14.28
CA GLY A 6 15.26 36.60 14.50
C GLY A 6 16.48 37.53 14.28
N PRO A 7 17.71 37.06 13.98
CA PRO A 7 18.20 35.69 13.71
C PRO A 7 19.54 35.35 14.43
N THR A 8 20.04 34.11 14.32
CA THR A 8 21.50 33.84 14.36
C THR A 8 21.84 32.56 13.59
N GLN A 9 22.65 32.71 12.54
CA GLN A 9 23.42 31.66 11.85
C GLN A 9 24.84 31.61 12.41
N ASN A 10 25.50 30.43 12.34
CA ASN A 10 26.89 30.17 11.90
C ASN A 10 27.16 28.65 12.07
N GLN A 11 27.40 27.87 11.00
CA GLN A 11 28.68 27.61 10.30
C GLN A 11 29.76 27.06 11.25
N ALA A 12 30.61 26.05 10.98
CA ALA A 12 31.15 25.38 9.78
C ALA A 12 31.96 24.14 10.31
N GLU A 13 32.13 22.99 9.66
CA GLU A 13 33.16 22.59 8.67
C GLU A 13 33.80 21.24 9.13
N THR A 14 33.73 20.15 8.36
CA THR A 14 34.75 19.59 7.43
C THR A 14 35.54 18.40 8.01
N ARG A 15 35.45 17.23 7.36
CA ARG A 15 36.60 16.57 6.67
C ARG A 15 36.25 15.20 6.08
N ASN A 16 36.49 15.10 4.78
CA ASN A 16 36.67 13.89 3.97
C ASN A 16 37.81 13.00 4.52
N ASN A 17 37.78 11.70 4.18
CA ASN A 17 38.91 11.04 3.54
C ASN A 17 38.50 9.70 2.92
N GLU A 18 38.78 9.60 1.62
CA GLU A 18 38.85 8.38 0.82
C GLU A 18 40.11 7.57 1.20
N ALA A 19 40.04 6.24 1.08
CA ALA A 19 41.22 5.42 0.82
C ALA A 19 40.83 4.24 -0.09
N LYS A 20 41.31 4.32 -1.33
CA LYS A 20 41.35 3.26 -2.34
C LYS A 20 42.24 2.10 -1.88
N ALA A 21 41.86 0.88 -2.22
CA ALA A 21 42.82 -0.17 -2.57
C ALA A 21 42.25 -1.04 -3.70
N ASN A 22 42.87 -0.91 -4.86
CA ASN A 22 42.66 -1.71 -6.07
C ASN A 22 43.03 -3.17 -5.83
N LEU A 23 42.28 -4.12 -6.40
CA LEU A 23 42.84 -5.37 -6.90
C LEU A 23 42.17 -5.77 -8.22
N SER A 24 43.05 -6.01 -9.19
CA SER A 24 42.83 -6.36 -10.58
C SER A 24 42.61 -7.86 -10.77
N SER A 25 42.00 -8.20 -11.91
CA SER A 25 42.17 -9.42 -12.73
C SER A 25 41.11 -10.54 -12.58
N ASN A 26 40.27 -10.64 -13.60
CA ASN A 26 39.54 -11.85 -14.05
C ASN A 26 40.57 -12.85 -14.69
N PRO A 27 40.26 -14.14 -15.04
CA PRO A 27 38.94 -14.68 -15.40
C PRO A 27 38.62 -16.18 -15.07
N SER A 28 37.36 -16.57 -15.35
CA SER A 28 36.88 -17.88 -15.87
C SER A 28 36.75 -19.13 -14.96
N LYS A 29 35.50 -19.52 -14.65
CA LYS A 29 34.82 -20.81 -14.98
C LYS A 29 33.51 -20.90 -14.17
N THR A 30 32.33 -20.82 -14.80
CA THR A 30 31.54 -21.92 -15.41
C THR A 30 30.39 -22.35 -14.49
N GLU A 31 29.18 -22.09 -14.99
CA GLU A 31 27.91 -22.81 -14.75
C GLU A 31 27.33 -22.88 -13.33
N SER A 32 26.33 -22.02 -13.11
CA SER A 32 25.00 -22.50 -12.69
C SER A 32 23.96 -21.51 -13.18
N VAL A 33 23.28 -21.90 -14.26
CA VAL A 33 22.09 -21.22 -14.75
C VAL A 33 20.96 -21.57 -13.80
N ASP A 34 20.61 -20.65 -12.91
CA ASP A 34 19.36 -20.73 -12.16
C ASP A 34 18.20 -20.58 -13.16
N LYS A 35 17.64 -21.73 -13.52
CA LYS A 35 16.38 -21.84 -14.25
C LYS A 35 15.27 -21.33 -13.33
N PRO A 36 14.44 -20.34 -13.73
CA PRO A 36 13.27 -19.98 -12.95
C PRO A 36 12.33 -21.21 -12.86
N PRO A 37 11.56 -21.35 -11.76
CA PRO A 37 10.70 -22.50 -11.56
C PRO A 37 9.73 -22.60 -12.73
N ASP A 38 9.63 -23.78 -13.33
CA ASP A 38 8.66 -24.08 -14.38
C ASP A 38 7.27 -23.68 -13.85
N GLU A 39 6.75 -22.54 -14.34
CA GLU A 39 5.35 -22.17 -14.17
C GLU A 39 4.52 -23.34 -14.72
N PRO A 40 3.47 -23.78 -14.00
CA PRO A 40 2.62 -24.84 -14.51
C PRO A 40 2.07 -24.39 -15.86
N GLU A 41 2.54 -25.03 -16.94
CA GLU A 41 2.11 -24.71 -18.30
C GLU A 41 0.59 -24.65 -18.31
N ALA A 42 0.07 -23.44 -18.52
CA ALA A 42 -1.37 -23.19 -18.52
C ALA A 42 -2.00 -24.17 -19.51
N ARG A 43 -2.83 -25.07 -18.98
CA ARG A 43 -3.45 -26.20 -19.70
C ARG A 43 -4.17 -25.76 -20.99
N TYR A 44 -4.55 -24.48 -21.07
CA TYR A 44 -5.12 -23.82 -22.25
C TYR A 44 -4.71 -22.35 -22.28
N ASN A 45 -4.21 -21.88 -23.42
CA ASN A 45 -4.02 -20.45 -23.67
C ASN A 45 -5.31 -19.88 -24.29
N ARG A 46 -5.99 -18.97 -23.58
CA ARG A 46 -7.29 -18.42 -24.02
C ARG A 46 -7.19 -17.68 -25.36
N LEU A 47 -6.07 -17.02 -25.63
CA LEU A 47 -5.84 -16.32 -26.89
C LEU A 47 -5.77 -17.30 -28.08
N LYS A 48 -5.00 -18.39 -27.96
CA LYS A 48 -4.94 -19.43 -29.00
C LYS A 48 -6.31 -20.05 -29.27
N LEU A 49 -7.13 -20.23 -28.23
CA LEU A 49 -8.50 -20.71 -28.39
C LEU A 49 -9.36 -19.68 -29.14
N PHE A 50 -9.26 -18.41 -28.78
CA PHE A 50 -9.95 -17.32 -29.46
C PHE A 50 -9.57 -17.26 -30.95
N GLU A 51 -8.27 -17.22 -31.27
CA GLU A 51 -7.77 -17.22 -32.65
C GLU A 51 -8.33 -18.40 -33.46
N LYS A 52 -8.30 -19.61 -32.87
CA LYS A 52 -8.81 -20.82 -33.51
C LYS A 52 -10.31 -20.73 -33.79
N VAL A 53 -11.11 -20.21 -32.85
CA VAL A 53 -12.55 -20.03 -33.02
C VAL A 53 -12.85 -18.99 -34.09
N MET A 54 -12.13 -17.87 -34.10
CA MET A 54 -12.30 -16.81 -35.10
C MET A 54 -11.96 -17.28 -36.50
N GLN A 55 -10.81 -17.97 -36.66
CA GLN A 55 -10.39 -18.53 -37.94
C GLN A 55 -11.39 -19.55 -38.47
N LYS A 56 -11.85 -20.48 -37.63
CA LYS A 56 -12.85 -21.49 -38.03
C LYS A 56 -14.20 -20.86 -38.38
N SER A 57 -14.58 -19.77 -37.72
CA SER A 57 -15.82 -19.05 -38.01
C SER A 57 -15.76 -18.35 -39.37
N LEU A 58 -14.61 -17.72 -39.68
CA LEU A 58 -14.36 -17.10 -40.98
C LEU A 58 -14.35 -18.13 -42.13
N GLU A 59 -13.74 -19.29 -41.91
CA GLU A 59 -13.75 -20.39 -42.88
C GLU A 59 -15.18 -20.84 -43.20
N LYS A 60 -16.00 -21.06 -42.17
CA LYS A 60 -17.42 -21.41 -42.36
C LYS A 60 -18.20 -20.33 -43.09
N LEU A 61 -17.98 -19.06 -42.77
CA LEU A 61 -18.63 -17.94 -43.45
C LEU A 61 -18.33 -17.97 -44.95
N ILE A 62 -17.06 -18.18 -45.30
CA ILE A 62 -16.60 -18.23 -46.70
C ILE A 62 -17.14 -19.47 -47.42
N GLU A 63 -17.22 -20.61 -46.74
CA GLU A 63 -17.82 -21.84 -47.28
C GLU A 63 -19.30 -21.63 -47.64
N HIS A 64 -20.05 -20.91 -46.81
CA HIS A 64 -21.43 -20.52 -47.10
C HIS A 64 -21.54 -19.55 -48.29
N ALA A 65 -20.54 -18.70 -48.52
CA ALA A 65 -20.45 -17.81 -49.67
C ALA A 65 -19.86 -18.48 -50.92
N SER A 66 -20.08 -19.78 -51.12
CA SER A 66 -19.51 -20.54 -52.24
C SER A 66 -19.90 -20.02 -53.63
N PHE A 67 -19.03 -20.24 -54.62
CA PHE A 67 -19.25 -19.81 -56.00
C PHE A 67 -20.55 -20.35 -56.59
N ASN A 68 -20.92 -21.60 -56.29
CA ASN A 68 -22.16 -22.20 -56.77
C ASN A 68 -23.39 -21.39 -56.33
N ARG A 69 -23.46 -20.97 -55.06
CA ARG A 69 -24.56 -20.14 -54.56
C ARG A 69 -24.55 -18.75 -55.20
N PHE A 70 -23.36 -18.17 -55.37
CA PHE A 70 -23.19 -16.88 -56.03
C PHE A 70 -23.64 -16.90 -57.49
N ALA A 71 -23.18 -17.88 -58.27
CA ALA A 71 -23.53 -18.07 -59.67
C ALA A 71 -25.01 -18.39 -59.88
N ASN A 72 -25.63 -19.17 -58.98
CA ASN A 72 -27.07 -19.45 -59.04
C ASN A 72 -27.92 -18.20 -58.78
N THR A 73 -27.48 -17.32 -57.87
CA THR A 73 -28.17 -16.06 -57.57
C THR A 73 -28.04 -15.05 -58.72
N PHE A 74 -26.85 -14.98 -59.34
CA PHE A 74 -26.56 -14.10 -60.48
C PHE A 74 -26.57 -14.85 -61.82
N HIS A 75 -27.51 -15.78 -61.99
CA HIS A 75 -27.55 -16.69 -63.14
C HIS A 75 -27.52 -16.00 -64.52
N PRO A 76 -28.28 -14.91 -64.78
CA PRO A 76 -28.26 -14.25 -66.09
C PRO A 76 -26.88 -13.68 -66.46
N LEU A 77 -26.13 -13.22 -65.45
CA LEU A 77 -24.79 -12.67 -65.63
C LEU A 77 -23.75 -13.78 -65.80
N HIS A 78 -23.87 -14.86 -65.02
CA HIS A 78 -23.02 -16.04 -65.16
C HIS A 78 -23.14 -16.66 -66.57
N LYS A 79 -24.37 -16.79 -67.12
CA LYS A 79 -24.59 -17.31 -68.47
C LYS A 79 -23.92 -16.47 -69.57
N LYS A 80 -23.84 -15.15 -69.39
CA LYS A 80 -23.22 -14.24 -70.36
C LYS A 80 -21.69 -14.30 -70.33
N ASN A 81 -21.09 -14.41 -69.14
CA ASN A 81 -19.63 -14.47 -69.02
C ASN A 81 -19.20 -15.21 -67.72
N PRO A 82 -19.06 -16.55 -67.78
CA PRO A 82 -18.70 -17.36 -66.62
C PRO A 82 -17.33 -16.98 -66.03
N GLN A 83 -16.34 -16.73 -66.89
CA GLN A 83 -14.97 -16.42 -66.47
C GLN A 83 -14.89 -15.10 -65.69
N LYS A 84 -15.56 -14.04 -66.17
CA LYS A 84 -15.62 -12.78 -65.43
C LYS A 84 -16.34 -12.93 -64.09
N MET A 85 -17.42 -13.72 -64.06
CA MET A 85 -18.17 -13.97 -62.83
C MET A 85 -17.32 -14.71 -61.78
N GLU A 86 -16.57 -15.72 -62.20
CA GLU A 86 -15.65 -16.45 -61.33
C GLU A 86 -14.53 -15.55 -60.79
N SER A 87 -13.96 -14.69 -61.64
CA SER A 87 -12.96 -13.71 -61.20
C SER A 87 -13.52 -12.71 -60.18
N ILE A 88 -14.76 -12.22 -60.36
CA ILE A 88 -15.42 -11.31 -59.42
C ILE A 88 -15.63 -12.00 -58.08
N HIS A 89 -16.13 -13.24 -58.08
CA HIS A 89 -16.36 -14.00 -56.86
C HIS A 89 -15.07 -14.25 -56.09
N LYS A 90 -14.00 -14.67 -56.78
CA LYS A 90 -12.70 -14.88 -56.17
C LYS A 90 -12.17 -13.60 -55.51
N GLN A 91 -12.24 -12.48 -56.22
CA GLN A 91 -11.82 -11.17 -55.69
C GLN A 91 -12.66 -10.76 -54.47
N PHE A 92 -13.97 -10.96 -54.52
CA PHE A 92 -14.87 -10.68 -53.41
C PHE A 92 -14.50 -11.48 -52.16
N ILE A 93 -14.28 -12.80 -52.29
CA ILE A 93 -13.90 -13.65 -51.16
C ILE A 93 -12.53 -13.28 -50.58
N GLU A 94 -11.57 -12.97 -51.45
CA GLU A 94 -10.23 -12.54 -51.02
C GLU A 94 -10.29 -11.22 -50.24
N GLN A 95 -11.01 -10.22 -50.75
CA GLN A 95 -11.20 -8.94 -50.08
C GLN A 95 -11.98 -9.10 -48.77
N LEU A 96 -13.05 -9.90 -48.75
CA LEU A 96 -13.83 -10.17 -47.54
C LEU A 96 -12.98 -10.82 -46.46
N ARG A 97 -12.20 -11.86 -46.82
CA ARG A 97 -11.30 -12.54 -45.89
C ARG A 97 -10.28 -11.57 -45.32
N LYS A 98 -9.61 -10.82 -46.19
CA LYS A 98 -8.58 -9.86 -45.80
C LYS A 98 -9.14 -8.78 -44.88
N SER A 99 -10.25 -8.15 -45.25
CA SER A 99 -10.88 -7.09 -44.46
C SER A 99 -11.27 -7.58 -43.07
N ILE A 100 -11.92 -8.75 -42.98
CA ILE A 100 -12.32 -9.32 -41.68
C ILE A 100 -11.09 -9.65 -40.83
N GLN A 101 -10.04 -10.23 -41.42
CA GLN A 101 -8.81 -10.55 -40.68
C GLN A 101 -8.12 -9.29 -40.18
N GLU A 102 -7.99 -8.26 -41.01
CA GLU A 102 -7.43 -6.96 -40.63
C GLU A 102 -8.23 -6.32 -39.50
N ASP A 103 -9.57 -6.34 -39.57
CA ASP A 103 -10.42 -5.77 -38.54
C ASP A 103 -10.35 -6.56 -37.22
N ILE A 104 -10.28 -7.89 -37.28
CA ILE A 104 -10.06 -8.73 -36.08
C ILE A 104 -8.70 -8.39 -35.44
N SER A 105 -7.63 -8.33 -36.22
CA SER A 105 -6.30 -7.97 -35.71
C SER A 105 -6.30 -6.59 -35.07
N ARG A 106 -6.95 -5.61 -35.72
CA ARG A 106 -7.11 -4.25 -35.20
C ARG A 106 -7.85 -4.25 -33.85
N LEU A 107 -8.95 -5.01 -33.74
CA LEU A 107 -9.71 -5.14 -32.49
C LEU A 107 -8.91 -5.82 -31.38
N ILE A 108 -8.08 -6.83 -31.71
CA ILE A 108 -7.18 -7.49 -30.77
C ILE A 108 -6.17 -6.48 -30.21
N GLU A 109 -5.55 -5.67 -31.09
CA GLU A 109 -4.55 -4.67 -30.73
C GLU A 109 -5.18 -3.52 -29.91
N GLU A 110 -6.25 -2.90 -30.40
CA GLU A 110 -6.99 -1.82 -29.72
C GLU A 110 -7.51 -2.26 -28.35
N GLY A 111 -8.08 -3.47 -28.29
CA GLY A 111 -8.59 -4.07 -27.06
C GLY A 111 -7.48 -4.55 -26.11
N ARG A 112 -6.22 -4.57 -26.56
CA ARG A 112 -5.10 -5.22 -25.86
C ARG A 112 -5.47 -6.62 -25.37
N LEU A 113 -6.11 -7.39 -26.26
CA LEU A 113 -6.77 -8.64 -25.88
C LEU A 113 -5.77 -9.71 -25.44
N GLU A 114 -4.60 -9.76 -26.08
CA GLU A 114 -3.50 -10.65 -25.69
C GLU A 114 -3.11 -10.44 -24.22
N PHE A 115 -2.84 -9.20 -23.82
CA PHE A 115 -2.51 -8.88 -22.42
C PHE A 115 -3.65 -9.29 -21.48
N LYS A 116 -4.90 -8.91 -21.79
CA LYS A 116 -6.05 -9.21 -20.92
C LYS A 116 -6.29 -10.72 -20.77
N MET A 117 -6.20 -11.49 -21.85
CA MET A 117 -6.38 -12.94 -21.81
C MET A 117 -5.25 -13.63 -21.05
N ASN A 118 -4.00 -13.20 -21.25
CA ASN A 118 -2.86 -13.73 -20.50
C ASN A 118 -2.97 -13.40 -18.99
N GLU A 119 -3.41 -12.20 -18.62
CA GLU A 119 -3.65 -11.85 -17.21
C GLU A 119 -4.81 -12.67 -16.60
N LEU A 120 -5.87 -12.95 -17.37
CA LEU A 120 -6.93 -13.85 -16.92
C LEU A 120 -6.42 -15.28 -16.70
N ASP A 121 -5.55 -15.79 -17.59
CA ASP A 121 -4.91 -17.10 -17.42
C ASP A 121 -4.08 -17.16 -16.13
N LYS A 122 -3.33 -16.08 -15.80
CA LYS A 122 -2.59 -15.95 -14.54
C LYS A 122 -3.49 -15.88 -13.31
N LEU A 123 -4.58 -15.11 -13.38
CA LEU A 123 -5.53 -14.97 -12.27
C LEU A 123 -6.26 -16.30 -11.97
N GLU A 124 -6.63 -17.06 -13.00
CA GLU A 124 -7.23 -18.37 -12.83
C GLU A 124 -6.27 -19.36 -12.17
N SER A 125 -5.02 -19.41 -12.65
CA SER A 125 -3.99 -20.30 -12.09
C SER A 125 -3.65 -19.92 -10.63
N ALA A 126 -3.58 -18.63 -10.31
CA ALA A 126 -3.41 -18.17 -8.92
C ALA A 126 -4.61 -18.53 -8.02
N ALA A 127 -5.81 -18.59 -8.57
CA ALA A 127 -7.04 -18.91 -7.84
C ALA A 127 -7.36 -20.41 -7.77
N GLN A 128 -6.59 -21.27 -8.44
CA GLN A 128 -6.95 -22.67 -8.69
C GLN A 128 -7.12 -23.51 -7.41
N ASN A 129 -6.45 -23.14 -6.32
CA ASN A 129 -6.55 -23.81 -5.02
C ASN A 129 -7.67 -23.25 -4.13
N ASN A 130 -8.36 -22.18 -4.55
CA ASN A 130 -9.42 -21.56 -3.78
C ASN A 130 -10.78 -22.17 -4.15
N THR A 131 -11.30 -23.02 -3.27
CA THR A 131 -12.61 -23.68 -3.46
C THR A 131 -13.79 -22.82 -3.00
N ALA A 132 -13.53 -21.70 -2.33
CA ALA A 132 -14.57 -20.82 -1.85
C ALA A 132 -15.22 -20.05 -3.02
N PRO A 133 -16.52 -19.74 -2.96
CA PRO A 133 -17.15 -18.86 -3.92
C PRO A 133 -16.42 -17.52 -3.97
N ALA A 134 -15.96 -17.14 -5.16
CA ALA A 134 -15.29 -15.87 -5.37
C ALA A 134 -16.27 -14.71 -5.13
N TRP A 135 -15.77 -13.62 -4.52
CA TRP A 135 -16.57 -12.42 -4.27
C TRP A 135 -17.16 -11.87 -5.58
N ARG A 136 -18.39 -11.37 -5.49
CA ARG A 136 -19.10 -10.68 -6.57
C ARG A 136 -19.72 -9.41 -5.98
N PRO A 137 -19.75 -8.31 -6.74
CA PRO A 137 -20.47 -7.11 -6.32
C PRO A 137 -21.91 -7.47 -5.96
N SER A 138 -22.33 -7.04 -4.78
CA SER A 138 -23.69 -7.31 -4.28
C SER A 138 -24.75 -6.47 -4.98
N GLY A 139 -24.32 -5.41 -5.68
CA GLY A 139 -25.21 -4.41 -6.27
C GLY A 139 -25.61 -3.31 -5.28
N VAL A 140 -25.12 -3.39 -4.04
CA VAL A 140 -25.30 -2.37 -3.01
C VAL A 140 -23.94 -1.69 -2.78
N PRO A 141 -23.74 -0.45 -3.28
CA PRO A 141 -22.45 0.22 -3.26
C PRO A 141 -21.82 0.32 -1.87
N GLU A 142 -22.63 0.63 -0.85
CA GLU A 142 -22.18 0.78 0.54
C GLU A 142 -21.57 -0.52 1.06
N LYS A 143 -22.21 -1.66 0.78
CA LYS A 143 -21.74 -2.98 1.21
C LYS A 143 -20.46 -3.37 0.50
N ASP A 144 -20.39 -3.14 -0.80
CA ASP A 144 -19.23 -3.48 -1.62
C ASP A 144 -18.02 -2.62 -1.22
N PHE A 145 -18.25 -1.33 -0.94
CA PHE A 145 -17.23 -0.41 -0.46
C PHE A 145 -16.74 -0.75 0.94
N CYS A 146 -17.65 -1.10 1.87
CA CYS A 146 -17.27 -1.58 3.19
C CYS A 146 -16.39 -2.83 3.14
N SER A 147 -16.69 -3.79 2.24
CA SER A 147 -15.88 -4.99 2.05
C SER A 147 -14.44 -4.65 1.63
N PHE A 148 -14.27 -3.67 0.75
CA PHE A 148 -12.96 -3.21 0.30
C PHE A 148 -12.18 -2.47 1.41
N LEU A 149 -12.85 -1.62 2.19
CA LEU A 149 -12.19 -0.80 3.21
C LEU A 149 -11.88 -1.54 4.52
N MET A 150 -12.62 -2.61 4.82
CA MET A 150 -12.52 -3.33 6.10
C MET A 150 -11.07 -3.74 6.48
N PRO A 151 -10.22 -4.25 5.58
CA PRO A 151 -8.83 -4.59 5.92
C PRO A 151 -8.00 -3.39 6.39
N PHE A 152 -8.22 -2.21 5.79
CA PHE A 152 -7.51 -0.98 6.15
C PHE A 152 -7.92 -0.49 7.53
N TYR A 153 -9.22 -0.47 7.82
CA TYR A 153 -9.72 -0.07 9.13
C TYR A 153 -9.29 -1.02 10.24
N LYS A 154 -9.27 -2.34 9.97
CA LYS A 154 -8.72 -3.32 10.92
C LYS A 154 -7.24 -3.06 11.22
N LYS A 155 -6.44 -2.74 10.20
CA LYS A 155 -5.02 -2.39 10.40
C LYS A 155 -4.86 -1.12 11.24
N GLN A 156 -5.67 -0.10 10.98
CA GLN A 156 -5.67 1.15 11.74
C GLN A 156 -6.10 0.94 13.19
N GLU A 157 -7.15 0.15 13.43
CA GLU A 157 -7.64 -0.21 14.76
C GLU A 157 -6.55 -0.89 15.60
N VAL A 158 -5.84 -1.86 15.01
CA VAL A 158 -4.73 -2.55 15.67
C VAL A 158 -3.61 -1.58 16.04
N TYR A 159 -3.24 -0.67 15.12
CA TYR A 159 -2.23 0.35 15.39
C TYR A 159 -2.64 1.30 16.52
N MET A 160 -3.86 1.85 16.47
CA MET A 160 -4.38 2.77 17.48
C MET A 160 -4.43 2.13 18.87
N ARG A 161 -4.82 0.85 18.95
CA ARG A 161 -4.82 0.10 20.21
C ARG A 161 -3.42 -0.05 20.80
N LEU A 162 -2.40 -0.24 19.95
CA LEU A 162 -1.02 -0.34 20.42
C LEU A 162 -0.55 1.00 21.00
N GLU A 163 -0.78 2.11 20.29
CA GLU A 163 -0.36 3.43 20.76
C GLU A 163 -1.10 3.85 22.03
N LEU A 164 -2.40 3.55 22.11
CA LEU A 164 -3.19 3.84 23.30
C LEU A 164 -2.68 3.07 24.53
N LYS A 165 -2.30 1.80 24.39
CA LYS A 165 -1.69 1.02 25.48
C LYS A 165 -0.37 1.63 25.94
N LYS A 166 0.46 2.09 25.00
CA LYS A 166 1.73 2.75 25.31
C LYS A 166 1.52 4.02 26.13
N ILE A 167 0.64 4.91 25.66
CA ILE A 167 0.31 6.16 26.36
C ILE A 167 -0.27 5.88 27.75
N GLN A 168 -1.14 4.88 27.89
CA GLN A 168 -1.70 4.49 29.18
C GLN A 168 -0.63 4.00 30.16
N ALA A 169 0.34 3.20 29.70
CA ALA A 169 1.45 2.74 30.53
C ALA A 169 2.35 3.89 30.98
N GLU A 170 2.70 4.80 30.07
CA GLU A 170 3.48 6.00 30.37
C GLU A 170 2.76 6.90 31.37
N ASN A 171 1.47 7.17 31.16
CA ASN A 171 0.66 7.97 32.07
C ASN A 171 0.54 7.32 33.46
N ALA A 172 0.39 6.00 33.54
CA ALA A 172 0.36 5.29 34.82
C ALA A 172 1.70 5.45 35.56
N ALA A 173 2.83 5.30 34.86
CA ALA A 173 4.15 5.49 35.44
C ALA A 173 4.37 6.94 35.92
N LEU A 174 3.92 7.92 35.14
CA LEU A 174 3.99 9.34 35.52
C LEU A 174 3.10 9.64 36.73
N ALA A 175 1.88 9.10 36.78
CA ALA A 175 0.97 9.26 37.91
C ALA A 175 1.59 8.71 39.21
N GLN A 176 2.23 7.54 39.15
CA GLN A 176 2.95 6.97 40.30
C GLN A 176 4.08 7.87 40.77
N LYS A 177 4.88 8.44 39.85
CA LYS A 177 5.94 9.40 40.21
C LYS A 177 5.39 10.66 40.87
N VAL A 178 4.26 11.18 40.39
CA VAL A 178 3.60 12.36 41.00
C VAL A 178 3.11 12.04 42.41
N LEU A 179 2.50 10.86 42.63
CA LEU A 179 2.04 10.46 43.96
C LEU A 179 3.22 10.32 44.94
N ALA A 180 4.28 9.62 44.54
CA ALA A 180 5.49 9.50 45.36
C ALA A 180 6.12 10.86 45.67
N GLY A 181 6.15 11.78 44.69
CA GLY A 181 6.62 13.14 44.88
C GLY A 181 5.76 13.93 45.88
N ARG A 182 4.42 13.82 45.80
CA ARG A 182 3.50 14.46 46.74
C ARG A 182 3.67 13.94 48.16
N GLU A 183 3.88 12.65 48.33
CA GLU A 183 4.13 12.04 49.63
C GLU A 183 5.43 12.57 50.25
N SER A 184 6.51 12.65 49.47
CA SER A 184 7.79 13.21 49.92
C SER A 184 7.68 14.70 50.32
N ILE A 185 6.92 15.49 49.55
CA ILE A 185 6.64 16.89 49.89
C ILE A 185 5.87 16.96 51.23
N SER A 186 4.80 16.17 51.38
CA SER A 186 4.00 16.18 52.62
C SER A 186 4.82 15.77 53.85
N GLN A 187 5.70 14.78 53.72
CA GLN A 187 6.63 14.41 54.79
C GLN A 187 7.60 15.54 55.15
N THR A 188 8.14 16.23 54.13
CA THR A 188 9.05 17.36 54.34
C THR A 188 8.33 18.54 55.01
N GLU A 189 7.10 18.85 54.59
CA GLU A 189 6.27 19.89 55.21
C GLU A 189 5.98 19.59 56.69
N GLN A 190 5.71 18.33 57.04
CA GLN A 190 5.52 17.91 58.43
C GLN A 190 6.80 18.10 59.26
N LEU A 191 7.96 17.68 58.73
CA LEU A 191 9.25 17.86 59.41
C LEU A 191 9.57 19.34 59.66
N ILE A 192 9.33 20.19 58.66
CA ILE A 192 9.50 21.64 58.79
C ILE A 192 8.55 22.20 59.85
N SER A 193 7.28 21.77 59.86
CA SER A 193 6.29 22.24 60.83
C SER A 193 6.68 21.88 62.27
N THR A 194 7.09 20.63 62.51
CA THR A 194 7.59 20.19 63.83
C THR A 194 8.81 20.98 64.26
N ALA A 195 9.80 21.17 63.37
CA ALA A 195 10.99 21.95 63.68
C ALA A 195 10.66 23.41 64.02
N VAL A 196 9.71 24.01 63.28
CA VAL A 196 9.23 25.37 63.56
C VAL A 196 8.54 25.43 64.93
N ASP A 197 7.74 24.44 65.30
CA ASP A 197 7.06 24.40 66.58
C ASP A 197 8.04 24.18 67.75
N ASP A 198 9.06 23.32 67.58
CA ASP A 198 10.17 23.16 68.54
C ASP A 198 10.98 24.45 68.71
N TRP A 199 11.18 25.20 67.63
CA TRP A 199 11.84 26.52 67.70
C TRP A 199 10.98 27.54 68.43
N LYS A 200 9.66 27.54 68.23
CA LYS A 200 8.75 28.41 68.99
C LYS A 200 8.78 28.08 70.48
N THR A 201 8.72 26.80 70.86
CA THR A 201 8.75 26.41 72.27
C THR A 201 10.05 26.85 72.95
N THR A 202 11.21 26.58 72.33
CA THR A 202 12.50 27.02 72.87
C THR A 202 12.62 28.54 72.99
N VAL A 203 12.12 29.31 72.01
CA VAL A 203 12.07 30.78 72.11
C VAL A 203 11.16 31.24 73.24
N THR A 204 9.95 30.68 73.39
CA THR A 204 9.05 31.04 74.50
C THR A 204 9.63 30.68 75.87
N GLU A 205 10.36 29.57 75.98
CA GLU A 205 11.08 29.20 77.21
C GLU A 205 12.20 30.18 77.53
N PHE A 206 12.97 30.59 76.52
CA PHE A 206 14.00 31.61 76.66
C PHE A 206 13.41 32.96 77.10
N GLU A 207 12.33 33.43 76.46
CA GLU A 207 11.59 34.63 76.85
C GLU A 207 11.08 34.56 78.29
N ARG A 208 10.60 33.39 78.72
CA ARG A 208 10.19 33.16 80.12
C ARG A 208 11.38 33.25 81.08
N LEU A 209 12.53 32.68 80.72
CA LEU A 209 13.74 32.73 81.54
C LEU A 209 14.26 34.17 81.67
N THR A 210 14.35 34.92 80.58
CA THR A 210 14.77 36.33 80.59
C THR A 210 13.80 37.23 81.34
N SER A 211 12.50 36.96 81.26
CA SER A 211 11.49 37.68 82.06
C SER A 211 11.58 37.37 83.56
N SER A 212 12.05 36.17 83.95
CA SER A 212 12.30 35.83 85.36
C SER A 212 13.56 36.50 85.93
N LEU A 213 14.50 36.86 85.06
CA LEU A 213 15.70 37.65 85.34
C LEU A 213 15.39 39.16 85.31
N GLY A 214 14.20 39.57 85.79
CA GLY A 214 13.69 40.95 85.78
C GLY A 214 14.72 42.02 86.21
N PRO A 215 14.47 43.29 85.84
CA PRO A 215 15.51 44.29 85.63
C PRO A 215 16.44 44.40 86.82
N ALA A 216 17.76 44.47 86.55
CA ALA A 216 18.73 44.91 87.53
C ALA A 216 18.24 46.22 88.13
N ASP A 217 17.96 46.18 89.43
CA ASP A 217 17.64 47.36 90.23
C ASP A 217 18.64 48.47 89.91
N VAL A 218 18.06 49.66 89.76
CA VAL A 218 18.73 50.95 89.70
C VAL A 218 19.82 51.01 90.77
N PHE A 219 21.09 51.08 90.37
CA PHE A 219 22.11 51.69 91.22
C PHE A 219 22.02 53.20 91.02
N ASP A 220 21.39 53.88 91.98
CA ASP A 220 21.51 55.32 92.22
C ASP A 220 22.97 55.65 92.58
N VAL A 221 23.67 56.44 91.74
CA VAL A 221 24.61 57.54 92.08
C VAL A 221 24.83 58.40 90.82
#